data_AF-A0A660ZZ17-F1
#
_entry.id   AF-A0A660ZZ17-F1
#
_cell.length_a   1.000
_cell.length_b   1.000
_cell.length_c   1.000
_cell.angle_alpha   90.00
_cell.angle_beta   90.00
_cell.angle_gamma   90.00
#
_symmetry.space_group_name_H-M   'P 1'
#
loop_
_entity.id
_entity.type
_entity.pdbx_description
1 polymer ?
#
loop_
_entity_poly.entity_id
_entity_poly.type
_entity_poly.pdbx_seq_one_letter_code
_entity_poly.pdbx_strand_id
1 'polypeptide(L)' 'DLDQEMAFMVVHGLLHVLGFDHAGDDEIVRMRSEESRMMALLGYPAPGGDVG' A
#
# COMPACT_ATOMS: atom_id res chain seq x y z
N ASP A 1 8.10 10.95 -5.75
CA ASP A 1 8.58 10.76 -7.13
C ASP A 1 7.44 10.13 -7.95
N LEU A 2 7.34 10.41 -9.24
CA LEU A 2 6.28 9.83 -10.08
C LEU A 2 6.39 8.29 -10.11
N ASP A 3 7.60 7.76 -10.22
CA ASP A 3 7.83 6.31 -10.26
C ASP A 3 7.36 5.62 -8.97
N GLN A 4 7.60 6.26 -7.82
CA GLN A 4 7.12 5.78 -6.53
C GLN A 4 5.58 5.80 -6.45
N GLU A 5 4.94 6.87 -6.92
CA GLU A 5 3.48 6.99 -6.91
C GLU A 5 2.84 5.95 -7.84
N MET A 6 3.45 5.72 -9.01
CA MET A 6 3.02 4.69 -9.94
C MET A 6 3.16 3.29 -9.34
N ALA A 7 4.29 3.00 -8.67
CA ALA A 7 4.48 1.74 -7.97
C ALA A 7 3.43 1.53 -6.87
N PHE A 8 3.13 2.57 -6.09
CA PHE A 8 2.09 2.53 -5.07
C PHE A 8 0.71 2.24 -5.68
N MET A 9 0.32 2.96 -6.73
CA MET A 9 -0.98 2.78 -7.38
C MET A 9 -1.15 1.40 -8.01
N VAL A 10 -0.06 0.82 -8.57
CA VAL A 10 -0.07 -0.55 -9.09
C VAL A 10 -0.24 -1.58 -7.97
N VAL A 11 0.51 -1.44 -6.86
CA VAL A 11 0.38 -2.32 -5.68
C VAL A 11 -1.02 -2.22 -5.10
N HIS A 12 -1.51 -0.99 -4.87
CA HIS A 12 -2.83 -0.70 -4.33
C HIS A 12 -3.95 -1.33 -5.19
N GLY A 13 -3.89 -1.12 -6.52
CA GLY A 13 -4.83 -1.72 -7.46
C GLY A 13 -4.79 -3.25 -7.45
N LEU A 14 -3.60 -3.85 -7.38
CA LEU A 14 -3.46 -5.31 -7.30
C LEU A 14 -4.04 -5.86 -5.99
N LEU A 15 -3.83 -5.17 -4.86
CA LEU A 15 -4.41 -5.58 -3.58
C LEU A 15 -5.94 -5.57 -3.63
N HIS A 16 -6.55 -4.57 -4.26
CA HIS A 16 -8.00 -4.58 -4.50
C HIS A 16 -8.46 -5.77 -5.35
N VAL A 17 -7.73 -6.10 -6.42
CA VAL A 17 -8.04 -7.30 -7.24
C VAL A 17 -7.94 -8.60 -6.42
N LEU A 18 -7.05 -8.65 -5.43
CA LEU A 18 -6.89 -9.77 -4.52
C LEU A 18 -7.90 -9.77 -3.35
N GLY A 19 -8.80 -8.79 -3.29
CA GLY A 19 -9.85 -8.70 -2.29
C GLY A 19 -9.46 -7.98 -0.99
N PHE A 20 -8.36 -7.23 -0.99
CA PHE A 20 -8.14 -6.24 0.05
C PHE A 20 -9.04 -5.04 -0.18
N ASP A 21 -9.49 -4.43 0.90
CA ASP A 21 -10.31 -3.23 0.86
C ASP A 21 -9.91 -2.31 2.03
N HIS A 22 -10.44 -1.10 2.04
CA HIS A 22 -10.20 -0.08 3.04
C HIS A 22 -11.53 0.54 3.52
N ALA A 23 -12.62 -0.25 3.53
CA ALA A 23 -13.94 0.22 3.91
C ALA A 23 -14.14 0.28 5.45
N GLY A 24 -13.41 -0.54 6.21
CA GLY A 24 -13.37 -0.50 7.68
C GLY A 24 -11.96 -0.39 8.27
N ASP A 25 -11.88 -0.01 9.54
CA ASP A 25 -10.60 0.24 10.24
C ASP A 25 -9.64 -0.97 10.21
N ASP A 26 -10.15 -2.17 10.48
CA ASP A 26 -9.33 -3.40 10.44
C ASP A 26 -8.85 -3.75 9.03
N GLU A 27 -9.66 -3.44 8.02
CA GLU A 27 -9.33 -3.67 6.61
C GLU A 27 -8.26 -2.68 6.14
N ILE A 28 -8.39 -1.41 6.53
CA ILE A 28 -7.39 -0.37 6.32
C ILE A 28 -6.04 -0.81 6.89
N VAL A 29 -6.00 -1.26 8.14
CA VAL A 29 -4.74 -1.68 8.79
C VAL A 29 -4.10 -2.84 8.02
N ARG A 30 -4.90 -3.84 7.62
CA ARG A 30 -4.41 -5.00 6.85
C ARG A 30 -3.90 -4.60 5.48
N MET A 31 -4.63 -3.75 4.76
CA MET A 31 -4.26 -3.26 3.44
C MET A 31 -3.00 -2.40 3.50
N ARG A 32 -2.92 -1.46 4.44
CA ARG A 32 -1.75 -0.59 4.65
C ARG A 32 -0.49 -1.36 5.02
N SER A 33 -0.64 -2.41 5.83
CA SER A 33 0.48 -3.29 6.19
C SER A 33 1.05 -3.98 4.95
N GLU A 34 0.19 -4.50 4.08
CA GLU A 34 0.62 -5.18 2.87
C GLU A 34 1.16 -4.20 1.81
N GLU A 35 0.56 -3.02 1.65
CA GLU A 35 1.11 -1.94 0.82
C GLU A 35 2.53 -1.57 1.26
N SER A 36 2.74 -1.36 2.57
CA SER A 36 4.05 -1.02 3.12
C SER A 36 5.09 -2.10 2.89
N ARG A 37 4.70 -3.37 3.07
CA ARG A 37 5.56 -4.53 2.82
C ARG A 37 5.97 -4.62 1.35
N MET A 38 5.02 -4.45 0.43
CA MET A 38 5.27 -4.52 -1.02
C MET A 38 6.15 -3.35 -1.49
N MET A 39 5.90 -2.14 -0.99
CA MET A 39 6.72 -0.97 -1.33
C MET A 39 8.17 -1.14 -0.85
N ALA A 40 8.38 -1.68 0.36
CA ALA A 40 9.71 -1.99 0.87
C ALA A 40 10.44 -3.05 -0.01
N LEU A 41 9.72 -4.07 -0.49
CA LEU A 41 10.28 -5.08 -1.42
C LEU A 41 10.69 -4.46 -2.77
N LEU A 42 9.97 -3.44 -3.23
CA LEU A 42 10.28 -2.68 -4.45
C LEU A 42 11.38 -1.63 -4.24
N GLY A 43 11.87 -1.44 -3.01
CA GLY A 43 12.89 -0.44 -2.67
C GLY A 43 12.34 0.99 -2.51
N TYR A 44 11.02 1.13 -2.39
CA TYR A 44 10.36 2.40 -2.14
C TYR A 44 10.02 2.57 -0.64
N PRO A 45 9.99 3.81 -0.13
CA PRO A 45 9.48 4.06 1.21
C PRO A 45 7.98 3.76 1.28
N ALA A 46 7.48 3.50 2.49
CA ALA A 46 6.06 3.30 2.72
C ALA A 46 5.23 4.52 2.24
N PRO A 47 4.04 4.30 1.66
CA PRO A 47 3.17 5.36 1.17
C PRO A 47 2.52 6.08 2.35
N GLY A 48 2.69 7.40 2.42
CA GLY A 48 2.29 8.21 3.57
C GLY A 48 3.32 8.13 4.69
N GLY A 49 4.01 9.26 4.93
CA GLY A 49 4.85 9.41 6.11
C GLY A 49 4.00 9.33 7.39
N ASP A 50 4.60 8.78 8.43
CA ASP A 50 4.08 8.53 9.79
C ASP A 50 3.09 7.38 9.97
N VAL A 51 3.65 6.24 10.36
CA VAL A 51 3.13 5.47 11.49
C VAL A 51 3.81 5.96 12.76
N GLY A 52 3.28 7.07 13.29
CA GLY A 52 3.49 7.55 14.65
C GLY A 52 2.16 7.52 15.39
#